data_AF-A0ABD2NJX1-F1
#
_entry.id   AF-A0ABD2NJX1-F1
#
_cell.length_a   1.000
_cell.length_b   1.000
_cell.length_c   1.000
_cell.angle_alpha   90.00
_cell.angle_beta   90.00
_cell.angle_gamma   90.00
#
_symmetry.space_group_name_H-M   'P 1'
#
loop_
_entity.id
_entity.type
_entity.pdbx_description
1 polymer ?
#
loop_
_entity_poly.entity_id
_entity_poly.type
_entity_poly.pdbx_seq_one_letter_code
_entity_poly.pdbx_strand_id
1 'polypeptide(L)'
;MLYPDCCVVIVEGGPKQQKKYKRLMLNRIKWEEDVVKDPDGNEVPNQCVLVWEGTSKQRNFGEIKFKVCPTERMAREHFKKHKVEHYWDLAYSGAVLEQANDMAT
;
A
#
# COMPACT_ATOMS: atom_id res chain seq x y z
N MET A 1 2.33 1.76 6.31
CA MET A 1 1.18 1.79 7.23
C MET A 1 0.53 0.42 7.20
N LEU A 2 0.16 -0.08 8.38
CA LEU A 2 -0.45 -1.39 8.56
C LEU A 2 -1.94 -1.18 8.85
N TYR A 3 -2.79 -1.70 7.99
CA TYR A 3 -4.25 -1.72 8.11
C TYR A 3 -4.70 -3.18 7.89
N PRO A 4 -5.75 -3.69 8.60
CA PRO A 4 -6.03 -5.12 8.74
C PRO A 4 -5.99 -5.93 7.44
N ASP A 5 -6.51 -5.38 6.35
CA ASP A 5 -6.64 -6.10 5.06
C ASP A 5 -5.77 -5.51 3.95
N CYS A 6 -5.02 -4.43 4.23
CA CYS A 6 -4.19 -3.76 3.24
C CYS A 6 -3.02 -3.02 3.89
N CYS A 7 -1.80 -3.34 3.50
CA CYS A 7 -0.62 -2.60 3.93
C CYS A 7 -0.19 -1.59 2.86
N VAL A 8 -0.21 -0.30 3.19
CA VAL A 8 0.21 0.76 2.27
C VAL A 8 1.65 1.17 2.55
N VAL A 9 2.53 1.00 1.56
CA VAL A 9 3.94 1.40 1.60
C VAL A 9 4.15 2.63 0.73
N ILE A 10 4.69 3.71 1.30
CA ILE A 10 4.97 4.96 0.60
C ILE A 10 6.48 5.16 0.56
N VAL A 11 7.01 5.51 -0.61
CA VAL A 11 8.45 5.70 -0.82
C VAL A 11 8.69 7.01 -1.55
N GLU A 12 9.24 7.98 -0.83
CA GLU A 12 9.68 9.26 -1.38
C GLU A 12 11.21 9.29 -1.44
N GLY A 13 11.77 9.72 -2.58
CA GLY A 13 13.22 9.78 -2.75
C GLY A 13 13.65 10.07 -4.17
N GLY A 14 14.95 9.96 -4.43
CA GLY A 14 15.48 10.20 -5.78
C GLY A 14 15.16 9.04 -6.74
N PRO A 15 15.10 9.27 -8.07
CA PRO A 15 14.71 8.26 -9.05
C PRO A 15 15.55 6.97 -9.01
N LYS A 16 16.86 7.10 -8.74
CA LYS A 16 17.76 5.94 -8.61
C LYS A 16 17.42 5.06 -7.40
N GLN A 17 17.04 5.67 -6.27
CA GLN A 17 16.67 4.95 -5.05
C GLN A 17 15.31 4.27 -5.23
N GLN A 18 14.34 4.99 -5.80
CA GLN A 18 13.02 4.45 -6.14
C GLN A 18 13.13 3.25 -7.08
N LYS A 19 13.94 3.32 -8.16
CA LYS A 19 14.14 2.18 -9.07
C LYS A 19 14.69 0.93 -8.36
N LYS A 20 15.63 1.11 -7.43
CA LYS A 20 16.17 0.00 -6.62
C LYS A 20 15.10 -0.59 -5.69
N TYR A 21 14.33 0.27 -5.01
CA TYR A 21 13.29 -0.16 -4.08
C TYR A 21 12.13 -0.84 -4.80
N LYS A 22 11.69 -0.31 -5.94
CA LYS A 22 10.69 -0.93 -6.81
C LYS A 22 11.12 -2.33 -7.25
N ARG A 23 12.37 -2.50 -7.70
CA ARG A 23 12.90 -3.83 -8.05
C ARG A 23 12.95 -4.77 -6.85
N LEU A 24 13.24 -4.26 -5.65
CA LEU A 24 13.18 -5.06 -4.43
C LEU A 24 11.76 -5.54 -4.17
N MET A 25 10.80 -4.62 -4.10
CA MET A 25 9.41 -4.91 -3.74
C MET A 25 8.69 -5.78 -4.77
N LEU A 26 8.86 -5.52 -6.07
CA LEU A 26 8.05 -6.17 -7.11
C LEU A 26 8.69 -7.43 -7.71
N ASN A 27 10.03 -7.57 -7.66
CA ASN A 27 10.71 -8.64 -8.38
C ASN A 27 11.52 -9.58 -7.48
N ARG A 28 12.09 -9.05 -6.39
CA ARG A 28 13.04 -9.81 -5.55
C ARG A 28 12.37 -10.47 -4.36
N ILE A 29 11.42 -9.78 -3.73
CA ILE A 29 10.61 -10.37 -2.67
C ILE A 29 9.54 -11.25 -3.32
N LYS A 30 9.41 -12.47 -2.82
CA LYS A 30 8.44 -13.47 -3.26
C LYS A 30 7.25 -13.43 -2.30
N TRP A 31 6.34 -12.49 -2.54
CA TRP A 31 5.19 -12.28 -1.67
C TRP A 31 4.24 -13.47 -1.71
N GLU A 32 4.15 -14.12 -2.86
CA GLU A 32 3.29 -15.27 -3.13
C GLU A 32 3.67 -16.53 -2.32
N GLU A 33 4.85 -16.57 -1.70
CA GLU A 33 5.28 -17.65 -0.81
C GLU A 33 4.54 -17.61 0.55
N ASP A 34 4.02 -16.44 0.94
CA ASP A 34 3.22 -16.26 2.15
C ASP A 34 1.72 -16.33 1.83
N VAL A 35 0.99 -17.15 2.59
CA VAL A 35 -0.47 -17.26 2.48
C VAL A 35 -1.14 -16.44 3.57
N VAL A 36 -2.11 -15.60 3.19
CA VAL A 36 -2.88 -14.73 4.08
C VAL A 36 -4.37 -15.06 4.00
N LYS A 37 -5.13 -14.60 4.99
CA LYS A 37 -6.59 -14.72 4.96
C LYS A 37 -7.20 -13.46 4.37
N ASP A 38 -8.08 -13.62 3.39
CA ASP A 38 -8.91 -12.53 2.90
C ASP A 38 -10.03 -12.19 3.91
N PRO A 39 -10.81 -11.11 3.68
CA PRO A 39 -11.94 -10.75 4.55
C PRO A 39 -13.04 -11.83 4.65
N ASP A 40 -13.15 -12.72 3.64
CA ASP A 40 -14.10 -13.83 3.60
C ASP A 40 -13.56 -15.09 4.32
N GLY A 41 -12.30 -15.07 4.75
CA GLY A 41 -11.61 -16.12 5.48
C GLY A 41 -10.90 -17.16 4.60
N ASN A 42 -10.85 -16.96 3.28
CA ASN A 42 -10.14 -17.84 2.36
C ASN A 42 -8.63 -17.62 2.42
N GLU A 43 -7.87 -18.69 2.22
CA GLU A 43 -6.41 -18.65 2.13
C GLU A 43 -6.00 -18.24 0.71
N VAL A 44 -5.42 -17.05 0.59
CA VAL A 44 -4.96 -16.48 -0.68
C VAL A 44 -3.47 -16.14 -0.63
N PRO A 45 -2.73 -16.30 -1.75
CA PRO A 45 -1.34 -15.85 -1.81
C PRO A 45 -1.24 -14.34 -1.60
N ASN A 46 -0.27 -13.91 -0.79
CA ASN A 46 -0.01 -12.49 -0.60
C ASN A 46 0.59 -11.86 -1.85
N GLN A 47 0.32 -10.57 -2.06
CA GLN A 47 0.77 -9.84 -3.23
C GLN A 47 1.19 -8.40 -2.90
N CYS A 48 2.12 -7.88 -3.70
CA CYS A 48 2.55 -6.49 -3.62
C CYS A 48 2.42 -5.85 -5.01
N VAL A 49 1.59 -4.81 -5.10
CA VAL A 49 1.31 -4.12 -6.35
C VAL A 49 1.74 -2.65 -6.26
N LEU A 50 2.14 -2.09 -7.41
CA LEU A 50 2.40 -0.67 -7.52
C LEU A 50 1.09 0.06 -7.78
N VAL A 51 0.59 0.78 -6.79
CA VAL A 51 -0.64 1.57 -6.91
C VAL A 51 -0.40 2.88 -7.69
N TRP A 52 0.71 3.58 -7.40
CA TRP A 52 1.03 4.85 -8.05
C TRP A 52 2.53 5.13 -8.04
N GLU A 53 3.01 5.81 -9.10
CA GLU A 53 4.36 6.34 -9.23
C GLU A 53 4.31 7.73 -9.86
N GLY A 54 5.01 8.70 -9.25
CA GLY A 54 5.07 10.04 -9.78
C GLY A 54 5.94 10.97 -8.93
N THR A 55 5.89 12.27 -9.27
CA THR A 55 6.71 13.30 -8.66
C THR A 55 5.85 14.23 -7.81
N SER A 56 6.32 14.57 -6.60
CA SER A 56 5.70 15.58 -5.74
C SER A 56 6.61 16.79 -5.61
N LYS A 57 6.02 17.98 -5.40
CA LYS A 57 6.78 19.24 -5.26
C LYS A 57 7.64 19.27 -4.00
N GLN A 58 7.22 18.55 -2.96
CA GLN A 58 7.88 18.50 -1.67
C GLN A 58 7.87 17.07 -1.11
N ARG A 59 8.81 16.79 -0.22
CA ARG A 59 8.84 15.56 0.57
C ARG A 59 7.83 15.69 1.72
N ASN A 60 6.83 14.81 1.77
CA ASN A 60 5.81 14.81 2.82
C ASN A 60 6.20 13.87 3.97
N PHE A 61 6.98 12.82 3.70
CA PHE A 61 7.43 11.86 4.70
C PHE A 61 8.93 12.00 4.99
N GLY A 62 9.27 12.27 6.25
CA GLY A 62 10.65 12.36 6.71
C GLY A 62 11.34 10.98 6.75
N GLU A 63 11.29 10.32 7.90
CA GLU A 63 11.88 8.99 8.09
C GLU A 63 10.87 7.87 7.79
N ILE A 64 11.39 6.67 7.53
CA ILE A 64 10.55 5.47 7.45
C ILE A 64 9.94 5.19 8.83
N LYS A 65 8.60 5.12 8.87
CA LYS A 65 7.86 4.85 10.12
C LYS A 65 6.77 3.82 9.85
N PHE A 66 6.72 2.80 10.71
CA PHE A 66 5.62 1.86 10.74
C PHE A 66 4.51 2.43 11.60
N LYS A 67 3.34 2.65 10.98
CA LYS A 67 2.14 3.14 11.67
C LYS A 67 1.04 2.10 11.54
N VAL A 68 0.56 1.59 12.66
CA VAL A 68 -0.63 0.74 12.73
C VAL A 68 -1.88 1.63 12.81
N CYS A 69 -2.85 1.35 11.94
CA CYS A 69 -4.11 2.05 11.86
C CYS A 69 -5.23 1.00 11.80
N PRO A 70 -5.98 0.76 12.90
CA PRO A 70 -7.04 -0.26 12.92
C PRO A 70 -8.29 0.12 12.14
N THR A 71 -8.47 1.40 11.81
CA THR A 71 -9.68 1.90 11.13
C THR A 71 -9.30 2.77 9.94
N GLU A 72 -10.14 2.76 8.92
CA GLU A 72 -9.97 3.57 7.71
C GLU A 72 -9.87 5.07 8.07
N ARG A 73 -10.71 5.54 9.00
CA ARG A 73 -10.68 6.93 9.48
C ARG A 73 -9.31 7.32 10.03
N MET A 74 -8.70 6.47 10.85
CA MET A 74 -7.36 6.74 11.41
C MET A 74 -6.27 6.72 10.35
N ALA A 75 -6.36 5.79 9.38
CA ALA A 75 -5.45 5.74 8.25
C ALA A 75 -5.53 7.02 7.42
N ARG A 76 -6.74 7.41 7.02
CA ARG A 76 -7.00 8.62 6.24
C ARG A 76 -6.56 9.89 6.97
N GLU A 77 -6.86 10.02 8.26
CA GLU A 77 -6.41 11.15 9.09
C GLU A 77 -4.88 11.25 9.15
N HIS A 78 -4.16 10.12 9.19
CA HIS A 78 -2.70 10.11 9.20
C HIS A 78 -2.13 10.69 7.89
N PHE A 79 -2.69 10.32 6.75
CA PHE A 79 -2.26 10.85 5.46
C PHE A 79 -2.68 12.31 5.26
N LYS A 80 -3.85 12.69 5.76
CA LYS A 80 -4.32 14.08 5.77
C LYS A 80 -3.38 15.01 6.54
N LYS A 81 -2.81 14.56 7.66
CA LYS A 81 -1.78 15.33 8.40
C LYS A 81 -0.53 15.62 7.56
N HIS A 82 -0.25 14.77 6.58
CA HIS A 82 0.85 14.92 5.61
C HIS A 82 0.38 15.52 4.28
N LYS A 83 -0.89 15.95 4.16
CA LYS A 83 -1.51 16.53 2.96
C LYS A 83 -1.50 15.62 1.73
N VAL A 84 -1.59 14.31 1.97
CA VAL A 84 -1.51 13.27 0.94
C VAL A 84 -2.59 12.19 1.12
N GLU A 85 -3.76 12.56 1.63
CA GLU A 85 -4.91 11.65 1.83
C GLU A 85 -5.30 10.88 0.56
N HIS A 86 -5.09 11.48 -0.62
CA HIS A 86 -5.35 10.85 -1.91
C HIS A 86 -4.51 9.59 -2.17
N TYR A 87 -3.33 9.44 -1.55
CA TYR A 87 -2.56 8.20 -1.65
C TYR A 87 -3.28 7.05 -0.93
N TRP A 88 -3.90 7.35 0.22
CA TRP A 88 -4.72 6.38 0.93
C TRP A 88 -5.99 6.07 0.15
N ASP A 89 -6.71 7.10 -0.30
CA ASP A 89 -7.97 6.93 -1.02
C ASP A 89 -7.76 6.06 -2.28
N LEU A 90 -6.65 6.26 -3.02
CA LEU A 90 -6.31 5.45 -4.19
C LEU A 90 -5.95 4.00 -3.83
N ALA A 91 -5.09 3.80 -2.84
CA ALA A 91 -4.66 2.45 -2.42
C ALA A 91 -5.84 1.64 -1.85
N TYR A 92 -6.67 2.28 -1.04
CA TYR A 92 -7.84 1.64 -0.44
C TYR A 92 -8.91 1.32 -1.49
N SER A 93 -9.18 2.24 -2.42
CA SER A 93 -10.10 1.97 -3.54
C SER A 93 -9.63 0.79 -4.38
N GLY A 94 -8.33 0.70 -4.70
CA GLY A 94 -7.77 -0.44 -5.42
C GLY A 94 -7.95 -1.77 -4.68
N ALA A 95 -7.62 -1.80 -3.38
CA ALA A 95 -7.76 -2.99 -2.56
C ALA A 95 -9.22 -3.46 -2.43
N VAL A 96 -10.17 -2.53 -2.31
CA VAL A 96 -11.61 -2.85 -2.22
C VAL A 96 -12.19 -3.26 -3.58
N LEU A 97 -11.75 -2.65 -4.68
CA LEU A 97 -12.25 -2.95 -6.02
C LEU A 97 -11.73 -4.29 -6.57
N GLU A 98 -10.49 -4.68 -6.25
CA GLU A 98 -9.96 -6.00 -6.60
C GLU A 98 -10.79 -7.12 -5.94
N GLN A 99 -11.19 -6.96 -4.67
CA GLN A 99 -12.09 -7.89 -3.97
C GLN A 99 -13.48 -7.99 -4.66
N ALA A 100 -14.00 -6.88 -5.20
CA ALA A 100 -15.29 -6.86 -5.87
C ALA A 100 -15.26 -7.55 -7.26
N ASN A 101 -14.12 -7.54 -7.94
CA ASN A 101 -13.97 -8.13 -9.26
C ASN A 101 -13.77 -9.65 -9.21
N ASP A 102 -13.14 -10.18 -8.17
CA ASP A 102 -12.98 -11.63 -7.96
C ASP A 102 -14.30 -12.33 -7.61
N MET A 103 -15.32 -11.60 -7.11
CA MET A 103 -16.68 -12.14 -6.90
C MET A 103 -17.53 -12.23 -8.19
N ALA A 104 -17.08 -11.63 -9.30
CA ALA A 104 -17.84 -11.53 -10.54
C ALA A 104 -17.37 -12.51 -11.65
N THR A 105 -16.42 -13.39 -11.35
CA THR A 105 -15.85 -14.39 -12.26
C THR A 105 -16.00 -15.80 -11.70
#